data_AF-F5YEB0-F1
#
_entry.id   AF-F5YEB0-F1
#
_cell.length_a   1.000
_cell.length_b   1.000
_cell.length_c   1.000
_cell.angle_alpha   90.00
_cell.angle_beta   90.00
_cell.angle_gamma   90.00
#
_symmetry.space_group_name_H-M   'P 1'
#
loop_
_entity.id
_entity.type
_entity.pdbx_description
1 polymer ?
#
loop_
_entity_poly.entity_id
_entity_poly.type
_entity_poly.pdbx_seq_one_letter_code
_entity_poly.pdbx_strand_id
1 'polypeptide(L)'
;MSIVGLDGTYFSDIVWEDIRIYNCQRLICMTFVDDFWHGDLPGHQEHEGGIQNAAFLNISSISSGKNIHGSRISNEILLNGYGGDKYVTNPKKYIENIIFENVIIDGMKLTASYDRLRKNNYVRNLVFK
;
A
#
# COMPACT_ATOMS: atom_id res chain seq x y z
N MET A 1 3.54 2.20 7.05
CA MET A 1 2.86 0.92 7.39
C MET A 1 2.89 0.05 6.16
N SER A 2 3.46 -1.15 6.24
CA SER A 2 3.78 -1.93 5.04
C SER A 2 3.44 -3.40 5.20
N ILE A 3 2.74 -3.96 4.21
CA ILE A 3 2.68 -5.40 3.95
C ILE A 3 3.33 -5.63 2.59
N VAL A 4 4.35 -6.50 2.56
CA VAL A 4 5.04 -6.92 1.35
C VAL A 4 4.94 -8.44 1.28
N GLY A 5 4.07 -8.94 0.41
CA GLY A 5 3.90 -10.35 0.14
C GLY A 5 4.92 -10.84 -0.87
N LEU A 6 5.92 -11.57 -0.41
CA LEU A 6 6.87 -12.28 -1.28
C LEU A 6 6.33 -13.64 -1.74
N ASP A 7 5.35 -14.20 -1.03
CA ASP A 7 4.70 -15.46 -1.35
C ASP A 7 3.17 -15.27 -1.41
N GLY A 8 2.45 -16.29 -1.87
CA GLY A 8 1.01 -16.40 -1.73
C GLY A 8 0.62 -16.45 -0.26
N THR A 9 0.17 -15.32 0.27
CA THR A 9 -0.32 -15.18 1.65
C THR A 9 -1.61 -14.37 1.64
N TYR A 10 -2.57 -14.81 2.46
CA TYR A 10 -3.77 -14.05 2.75
C TYR A 10 -3.60 -13.22 4.01
N PHE A 11 -3.79 -11.91 3.88
CA PHE A 11 -3.86 -10.95 4.97
C PHE A 11 -5.29 -10.44 5.04
N SER A 12 -5.95 -10.58 6.19
CA SER A 12 -7.31 -10.05 6.36
C SER A 12 -7.50 -9.38 7.72
N ASP A 13 -8.44 -8.44 7.76
CA ASP A 13 -8.99 -7.87 8.98
C ASP A 13 -7.91 -7.15 9.84
N ILE A 14 -7.13 -6.29 9.16
CA ILE A 14 -6.00 -5.58 9.76
C ILE A 14 -6.37 -4.12 10.00
N VAL A 15 -6.13 -3.63 11.21
CA VAL A 15 -6.35 -2.23 11.58
C VAL A 15 -5.03 -1.59 11.99
N TRP A 16 -4.72 -0.45 11.36
CA TRP A 16 -3.74 0.51 11.86
C TRP A 16 -4.46 1.74 12.36
N GLU A 17 -4.27 2.07 13.63
CA GLU A 17 -4.99 3.15 14.29
C GLU A 17 -4.05 4.04 15.10
N ASP A 18 -4.35 5.34 15.13
CA ASP A 18 -3.73 6.31 16.03
C ASP A 18 -2.21 6.52 15.83
N ILE A 19 -1.79 6.65 14.58
CA ILE A 19 -0.38 6.77 14.21
C ILE A 19 -0.06 8.20 13.75
N ARG A 20 0.94 8.82 14.37
CA ARG A 20 1.50 10.13 13.96
C ARG A 20 2.90 9.94 13.39
N ILE A 21 3.10 10.35 12.14
CA ILE A 21 4.34 10.23 11.39
C ILE A 21 4.93 11.63 11.20
N TYR A 22 6.19 11.80 11.59
CA TYR A 22 6.92 13.03 11.32
C TYR A 22 7.37 13.08 9.86
N ASN A 23 8.02 11.99 9.40
CA ASN A 23 8.53 11.89 8.05
C ASN A 23 8.50 10.45 7.53
N CYS A 24 8.09 10.26 6.28
CA CYS A 24 8.17 8.95 5.63
C CYS A 24 8.34 9.09 4.13
N GLN A 25 9.07 8.15 3.54
CA GLN A 25 8.98 7.91 2.11
C GLN A 25 7.59 7.34 1.84
N ARG A 26 7.37 6.04 2.03
CA ARG A 26 6.05 5.45 1.81
C ARG A 26 5.22 5.44 3.09
N LEU A 27 4.09 6.13 3.07
CA LEU A 27 3.18 6.20 4.23
C LEU A 27 2.45 4.88 4.40
N ILE A 28 1.85 4.38 3.32
CA ILE A 28 1.10 3.12 3.28
C ILE A 28 1.59 2.30 2.09
N CYS A 29 1.92 1.04 2.33
CA CYS A 29 2.38 0.09 1.33
C CYS A 29 1.65 -1.23 1.50
N MET A 30 0.99 -1.71 0.46
CA MET A 30 0.47 -3.07 0.38
C MET A 30 0.82 -3.58 -0.99
N THR A 31 1.72 -4.56 -1.08
CA THR A 31 2.21 -5.04 -2.38
C THR A 31 2.50 -6.53 -2.36
N PHE A 32 2.32 -7.16 -3.51
CA PHE A 32 2.93 -8.44 -3.86
C PHE A 32 4.02 -8.20 -4.90
N VAL A 33 5.19 -8.81 -4.74
CA VAL A 33 6.35 -8.57 -5.61
C VAL A 33 7.10 -9.88 -5.88
N ASP A 34 7.73 -9.96 -7.06
CA ASP A 34 8.59 -11.10 -7.43
C ASP A 34 9.91 -11.10 -6.67
N ASP A 35 10.33 -9.94 -6.16
CA ASP A 35 11.53 -9.77 -5.34
C ASP A 35 11.43 -8.51 -4.49
N PHE A 36 12.19 -8.47 -3.41
CA PHE A 36 12.32 -7.31 -2.55
C PHE A 36 13.79 -7.04 -2.22
N TRP A 37 14.07 -5.80 -1.80
CA TRP A 37 15.41 -5.35 -1.44
C TRP A 37 16.45 -5.54 -2.57
N HIS A 38 16.16 -4.95 -3.74
CA HIS A 38 17.04 -5.00 -4.92
C HIS A 38 17.34 -6.41 -5.43
N GLY A 39 16.41 -7.35 -5.28
CA GLY A 39 16.59 -8.74 -5.68
C GLY A 39 17.19 -9.65 -4.61
N ASP A 40 17.60 -9.10 -3.46
CA ASP A 40 18.22 -9.90 -2.38
C ASP A 40 17.23 -10.89 -1.75
N LEU A 41 15.92 -10.58 -1.82
CA LEU A 41 14.85 -11.43 -1.30
C LEU A 41 13.92 -11.86 -2.44
N PRO A 42 14.10 -13.06 -3.01
CA PRO A 42 13.23 -13.56 -4.05
C PRO A 42 11.84 -13.88 -3.49
N GLY A 43 10.81 -13.65 -4.30
CA GLY A 43 9.44 -14.01 -4.04
C GLY A 43 8.98 -15.21 -4.89
N HIS A 44 8.02 -15.95 -4.36
CA HIS A 44 7.39 -17.11 -4.98
C HIS A 44 5.88 -16.86 -5.15
N GLN A 45 5.49 -16.31 -6.30
CA GLN A 45 4.11 -15.85 -6.52
C GLN A 45 3.17 -16.94 -7.08
N GLU A 46 3.58 -18.20 -7.05
CA GLU A 46 2.81 -19.35 -7.60
C GLU A 46 1.63 -19.75 -6.73
N HIS A 47 1.62 -19.34 -5.45
CA HIS A 47 0.57 -19.68 -4.50
C HIS A 47 -0.51 -18.57 -4.41
N GLU A 48 -1.72 -18.98 -4.05
CA GLU A 48 -2.87 -18.09 -3.84
C GLU A 48 -2.60 -17.06 -2.73
N GLY A 49 -3.20 -15.88 -2.82
CA GLY A 49 -3.02 -14.84 -1.81
C GLY A 49 -3.86 -13.60 -2.05
N GLY A 50 -3.82 -12.68 -1.09
CA GLY A 50 -4.58 -11.44 -1.16
C GLY A 50 -4.49 -10.61 0.11
N ILE A 51 -4.93 -9.36 0.03
CA ILE A 51 -5.05 -8.46 1.17
C ILE A 51 -6.47 -7.91 1.18
N GLN A 52 -7.22 -8.13 2.25
CA GLN A 52 -8.61 -7.68 2.33
C GLN A 52 -8.98 -7.08 3.68
N ASN A 53 -9.99 -6.22 3.69
CA ASN A 53 -10.61 -5.67 4.91
C ASN A 53 -9.58 -4.97 5.83
N ALA A 54 -8.77 -4.09 5.25
CA ALA A 54 -7.79 -3.34 6.01
C ALA A 54 -8.26 -1.90 6.27
N ALA A 55 -7.99 -1.38 7.47
CA ALA A 55 -8.39 -0.04 7.87
C ALA A 55 -7.21 0.79 8.38
N PHE A 56 -7.14 2.04 7.92
CA PHE A 56 -6.20 3.06 8.37
C PHE A 56 -7.01 4.17 9.04
N LEU A 57 -6.98 4.22 10.37
CA LEU A 57 -7.81 5.07 11.19
C LEU A 57 -6.97 6.12 11.92
N ASN A 58 -7.35 7.39 11.84
CA ASN A 58 -6.71 8.47 12.60
C ASN A 58 -5.18 8.53 12.39
N ILE A 59 -4.76 8.50 11.13
CA ILE A 59 -3.34 8.54 10.75
C ILE A 59 -2.99 9.97 10.35
N SER A 60 -1.89 10.52 10.85
CA SER A 60 -1.39 11.81 10.38
C SER A 60 0.08 11.75 9.98
N SER A 61 0.43 12.39 8.86
CA SER A 61 1.79 12.70 8.47
C SER A 61 1.94 14.20 8.32
N ILE A 62 2.89 14.80 9.04
CA ILE A 62 3.14 16.26 8.99
C ILE A 62 4.18 16.65 7.94
N SER A 63 4.73 15.69 7.21
CA SER A 63 5.69 15.95 6.14
C SER A 63 4.97 16.52 4.93
N SER A 64 5.42 17.67 4.42
CA SER A 64 4.83 18.33 3.25
C SER A 64 5.09 17.65 1.91
N GLY A 65 5.74 16.48 1.92
CA GLY A 65 6.05 15.72 0.72
C GLY A 65 7.05 16.41 -0.22
N LYS A 66 7.43 17.67 0.03
CA LYS A 66 8.37 18.47 -0.76
C LYS A 66 9.81 18.42 -0.21
N ASN A 67 10.01 17.88 1.00
CA ASN A 67 11.24 18.10 1.76
C ASN A 67 11.96 16.84 2.29
N ILE A 68 11.68 15.63 1.78
CA ILE A 68 12.58 14.48 2.06
C ILE A 68 13.61 14.39 0.95
N HIS A 69 14.63 15.26 0.96
CA HIS A 69 15.82 15.12 0.09
C HIS A 69 15.53 14.84 -1.40
N GLY A 70 14.48 15.43 -1.99
CA GLY A 70 14.10 15.19 -3.39
C GLY A 70 13.42 13.84 -3.67
N SER A 71 13.02 13.09 -2.64
CA SER A 71 12.35 11.80 -2.78
C SER A 71 10.97 11.93 -3.41
N ARG A 72 10.82 11.35 -4.61
CA ARG A 72 9.57 11.35 -5.40
C ARG A 72 8.47 10.50 -4.79
N ILE A 73 8.79 9.70 -3.77
CA ILE A 73 7.88 8.76 -3.13
C ILE A 73 7.48 9.19 -1.72
N SER A 74 7.77 10.43 -1.29
CA SER A 74 7.39 10.91 0.04
C SER A 74 5.87 10.95 0.24
N ASN A 75 5.41 10.47 1.40
CA ASN A 75 4.02 10.16 1.72
C ASN A 75 3.26 9.31 0.68
N GLU A 76 3.97 8.54 -0.14
CA GLU A 76 3.30 7.71 -1.14
C GLU A 76 2.38 6.68 -0.48
N ILE A 77 1.22 6.46 -1.12
CA ILE A 77 0.35 5.32 -0.84
C ILE A 77 0.49 4.38 -2.03
N LEU A 78 1.17 3.25 -1.83
CA LEU A 78 1.39 2.24 -2.86
C LEU A 78 0.55 1.01 -2.56
N LEU A 79 -0.42 0.74 -3.43
CA LEU A 79 -1.27 -0.44 -3.39
C LEU A 79 -1.05 -1.22 -4.69
N ASN A 80 -0.35 -2.34 -4.64
CA ASN A 80 0.03 -3.06 -5.85
C ASN A 80 -0.29 -4.56 -5.69
N GLY A 81 -1.48 -4.96 -6.17
CA GLY A 81 -1.83 -6.38 -6.23
C GLY A 81 -0.99 -7.11 -7.29
N TYR A 82 -1.18 -8.42 -7.41
CA TYR A 82 -0.44 -9.25 -8.36
C TYR A 82 -1.32 -9.76 -9.49
N GLY A 83 -0.81 -9.67 -10.72
CA GLY A 83 -1.60 -9.97 -11.92
C GLY A 83 -1.21 -11.17 -12.74
N GLY A 84 -0.09 -11.82 -12.43
CA GLY A 84 0.51 -12.77 -13.37
C GLY A 84 0.93 -12.10 -14.69
N ASP A 85 1.04 -10.77 -14.76
CA ASP A 85 1.36 -10.05 -16.01
C ASP A 85 2.69 -10.52 -16.64
N LYS A 86 3.61 -10.98 -15.79
CA LYS A 86 4.89 -11.60 -16.16
C LYS A 86 4.81 -13.13 -16.27
N TYR A 87 3.94 -13.76 -15.48
CA TYR A 87 3.72 -15.21 -15.42
C TYR A 87 2.21 -15.48 -15.36
N VAL A 88 1.57 -15.60 -16.53
CA VAL A 88 0.10 -15.65 -16.68
C VAL A 88 -0.54 -16.81 -15.91
N THR A 89 0.25 -17.84 -15.59
CA THR A 89 -0.16 -19.00 -14.80
C THR A 89 -0.26 -18.73 -13.30
N ASN A 90 0.38 -17.67 -12.80
CA ASN A 90 0.35 -17.35 -11.39
C ASN A 90 -1.02 -16.80 -10.99
N PRO A 91 -1.53 -17.17 -9.80
CA PRO A 91 -2.80 -16.68 -9.32
C PRO A 91 -2.75 -15.17 -9.08
N LYS A 92 -3.86 -14.52 -9.43
CA LYS A 92 -4.06 -13.10 -9.19
C LYS A 92 -4.25 -12.84 -7.70
N LYS A 93 -3.59 -11.82 -7.17
CA LYS A 93 -3.68 -11.43 -5.76
C LYS A 93 -4.26 -10.04 -5.67
N TYR A 94 -5.46 -9.94 -5.13
CA TYR A 94 -6.18 -8.68 -5.02
C TYR A 94 -5.88 -7.97 -3.71
N ILE A 95 -5.94 -6.65 -3.75
CA ILE A 95 -5.99 -5.78 -2.57
C ILE A 95 -7.37 -5.13 -2.56
N GLU A 96 -8.17 -5.41 -1.55
CA GLU A 96 -9.58 -5.04 -1.57
C GLU A 96 -10.16 -4.60 -0.23
N ASN A 97 -11.22 -3.79 -0.30
CA ASN A 97 -11.99 -3.32 0.85
C ASN A 97 -11.09 -2.59 1.85
N ILE A 98 -10.40 -1.55 1.37
CA ILE A 98 -9.47 -0.75 2.17
C ILE A 98 -10.16 0.55 2.57
N ILE A 99 -10.16 0.82 3.88
CA ILE A 99 -10.75 2.03 4.44
C ILE A 99 -9.62 2.96 4.89
N PHE A 100 -9.68 4.20 4.43
CA PHE A 100 -8.90 5.32 4.97
C PHE A 100 -9.87 6.25 5.69
N GLU A 101 -9.79 6.31 7.01
CA GLU A 101 -10.66 7.16 7.82
C GLU A 101 -9.82 8.14 8.62
N ASN A 102 -10.07 9.42 8.39
CA ASN A 102 -9.31 10.50 9.04
C ASN A 102 -7.78 10.34 8.84
N VAL A 103 -7.37 10.02 7.61
CA VAL A 103 -5.96 10.04 7.21
C VAL A 103 -5.61 11.44 6.73
N ILE A 104 -4.62 12.06 7.37
CA ILE A 104 -4.20 13.45 7.13
C ILE A 104 -2.74 13.46 6.67
N ILE A 105 -2.45 14.13 5.56
CA ILE A 105 -1.11 14.30 5.01
C ILE A 105 -0.89 15.79 4.79
N ASP A 106 0.11 16.37 5.45
CA ASP A 106 0.42 17.80 5.40
C ASP A 106 -0.78 18.69 5.72
N GLY A 107 -1.53 18.32 6.77
CA GLY A 107 -2.76 19.00 7.17
C GLY A 107 -3.94 18.80 6.23
N MET A 108 -3.78 18.11 5.10
CA MET A 108 -4.83 17.83 4.14
C MET A 108 -5.38 16.42 4.31
N LYS A 109 -6.71 16.29 4.29
CA LYS A 109 -7.36 14.98 4.35
C LYS A 109 -7.09 14.19 3.07
N LEU A 110 -6.78 12.91 3.22
CA LEU A 110 -6.57 12.00 2.11
C LEU A 110 -7.89 11.77 1.35
N THR A 111 -7.82 11.84 0.03
CA THR A 111 -8.95 11.58 -0.87
C THR A 111 -8.50 10.69 -2.04
N ALA A 112 -9.46 10.21 -2.82
CA ALA A 112 -9.17 9.46 -4.05
C ALA A 112 -8.39 10.26 -5.11
N SER A 113 -8.36 11.59 -5.02
CA SER A 113 -7.62 12.47 -5.94
C SER A 113 -6.19 12.76 -5.47
N TYR A 114 -5.71 12.09 -4.41
CA TYR A 114 -4.35 12.27 -3.92
C TYR A 114 -3.32 11.92 -5.00
N ASP A 115 -2.43 12.87 -5.30
CA ASP A 115 -1.50 12.82 -6.43
C ASP A 115 -0.47 11.70 -6.32
N ARG A 116 -0.21 11.20 -5.10
CA ARG A 116 0.74 10.12 -4.79
C ARG A 116 0.05 8.83 -4.34
N LEU A 117 -1.22 8.69 -4.65
CA LEU A 117 -1.87 7.38 -4.65
C LEU A 117 -1.42 6.61 -5.90
N ARG A 118 -0.74 5.48 -5.71
CA ARG A 118 -0.28 4.58 -6.76
C ARG A 118 -0.99 3.25 -6.60
N LYS A 119 -1.76 2.86 -7.62
CA LYS A 119 -2.46 1.58 -7.65
C LYS A 119 -2.52 0.95 -9.03
N ASN A 120 -2.55 -0.37 -9.08
CA ASN A 120 -2.74 -1.13 -10.33
C ASN A 120 -4.19 -1.68 -10.44
N ASN A 121 -4.44 -2.49 -11.47
CA ASN A 121 -5.76 -3.04 -11.79
C ASN A 121 -6.25 -4.13 -10.82
N TYR A 122 -5.39 -4.57 -9.90
CA TYR A 122 -5.70 -5.60 -8.90
C TYR A 122 -6.06 -4.99 -7.53
N VAL A 123 -6.33 -3.67 -7.50
CA VAL A 123 -6.79 -2.94 -6.32
C VAL A 123 -8.24 -2.48 -6.51
N ARG A 124 -9.11 -2.83 -5.58
CA ARG A 124 -10.56 -2.52 -5.64
C ARG A 124 -11.11 -2.03 -4.31
N ASN A 125 -12.27 -1.36 -4.37
CA ASN A 125 -13.06 -0.97 -3.20
C ASN A 125 -12.27 -0.17 -2.15
N LEU A 126 -11.66 0.94 -2.59
CA LEU A 126 -11.04 1.90 -1.68
C LEU A 126 -12.11 2.89 -1.20
N VAL A 127 -12.19 3.09 0.12
CA VAL A 127 -13.13 4.03 0.75
C VAL A 127 -12.33 5.10 1.48
N PHE A 128 -12.62 6.36 1.20
CA PHE A 128 -11.98 7.52 1.83
C PHE A 128 -13.03 8.26 2.66
N LYS A 129 -12.83 8.34 3.98
CA LYS A 129 -13.77 8.90 4.95
C LYS A 129 -13.19 10.03 5.75
#